data_AF-V5WE84-F1
#
_entry.id   AF-V5WE84-F1
#
_cell.length_a   1.000
_cell.length_b   1.000
_cell.length_c   1.000
_cell.angle_alpha   90.00
_cell.angle_beta   90.00
_cell.angle_gamma   90.00
#
_symmetry.space_group_name_H-M   'P 1'
#
loop_
_entity.id
_entity.type
_entity.pdbx_description
1 polymer ?
#
loop_
_entity_poly.entity_id
_entity_poly.type
_entity_poly.pdbx_seq_one_letter_code
_entity_poly.pdbx_strand_id
1 'polypeptide(L)'
;MFFHDNPLFLQLLLRFVIDISVISVLVFLIFFRHSRRRKSFFSFVVFNIVIFFTASFLSRVQIDTAFAFGIFAVLSVLRYRTRPIAMKEMTYLFVSIILGVLNSTLTSGLHILEILLANISILGSIYLMEAISWQLKIKRQSEEEAEQNLQV
;
A
#
# COMPACT_ATOMS: atom_id res chain seq x y z
N MET A 1 22.17 0.81 21.20
CA MET A 1 22.40 -0.59 21.61
C MET A 1 21.19 -1.51 21.38
N PHE A 2 20.09 -1.07 20.74
CA PHE A 2 18.87 -1.89 20.53
C PHE A 2 18.68 -2.50 19.12
N PHE A 3 19.52 -2.15 18.15
CA PHE A 3 19.30 -2.48 16.72
C PHE A 3 20.10 -3.68 16.19
N HIS A 4 21.11 -4.18 16.91
CA HIS A 4 22.05 -5.17 16.37
C HIS A 4 21.65 -6.64 16.66
N ASP A 5 20.80 -6.89 17.67
CA ASP A 5 20.57 -8.25 18.19
C ASP A 5 19.32 -8.96 17.62
N ASN A 6 18.62 -8.38 16.65
CA ASN A 6 17.41 -8.96 16.07
C ASN A 6 17.61 -9.31 14.57
N PRO A 7 18.10 -10.52 14.24
CA PRO A 7 18.31 -10.93 12.86
C PRO A 7 17.02 -10.91 12.02
N LEU A 8 15.86 -11.11 12.66
CA LEU A 8 14.55 -11.11 12.01
C LEU A 8 14.10 -9.72 11.52
N PHE A 9 14.37 -8.67 12.31
CA PHE A 9 14.04 -7.29 11.95
C PHE A 9 14.92 -6.82 10.79
N LEU A 10 16.22 -7.13 10.85
CA LEU A 10 17.17 -6.76 9.79
C LEU A 10 16.86 -7.49 8.47
N GLN A 11 16.49 -8.77 8.54
CA GLN A 11 16.00 -9.52 7.38
C GLN A 11 14.72 -8.93 6.79
N LEU A 12 13.76 -8.52 7.63
CA LEU A 12 12.53 -7.86 7.17
C LEU A 12 12.88 -6.55 6.43
N LEU A 13 13.75 -5.73 7.01
CA LEU A 13 14.16 -4.44 6.42
C LEU A 13 14.91 -4.63 5.10
N LEU A 14 15.84 -5.59 5.01
CA LEU A 14 16.53 -5.92 3.77
C LEU A 14 15.55 -6.37 2.68
N ARG A 15 14.65 -7.30 3.01
CA ARG A 15 13.62 -7.78 2.07
C ARG A 15 12.71 -6.64 1.63
N PHE A 16 12.35 -5.73 2.52
CA PHE A 16 11.51 -4.58 2.22
C PHE A 16 12.20 -3.60 1.27
N VAL A 17 13.48 -3.30 1.50
CA VAL A 17 14.27 -2.44 0.59
C VAL A 17 14.38 -3.06 -0.79
N ILE A 18 14.59 -4.38 -0.87
CA ILE A 18 14.62 -5.09 -2.16
C ILE A 18 13.25 -5.01 -2.85
N ASP A 19 12.15 -5.31 -2.15
CA ASP A 19 10.80 -5.21 -2.71
C ASP A 19 10.46 -3.80 -3.21
N ILE A 20 10.75 -2.77 -2.41
CA ILE A 20 10.59 -1.36 -2.82
C ILE A 20 11.46 -1.01 -4.03
N SER A 21 12.70 -1.51 -4.10
CA SER A 21 13.57 -1.25 -5.25
C SER A 21 13.00 -1.86 -6.54
N VAL A 22 12.48 -3.09 -6.46
CA VAL A 22 11.93 -3.83 -7.60
C VAL A 22 10.62 -3.21 -8.06
N ILE A 23 9.70 -2.88 -7.15
CA ILE A 23 8.43 -2.22 -7.53
C ILE A 23 8.70 -0.82 -8.10
N SER A 24 9.70 -0.10 -7.56
CA SER A 24 10.10 1.20 -8.09
C SER A 24 10.60 1.07 -9.52
N VAL A 25 11.46 0.08 -9.81
CA VAL A 25 11.88 -0.24 -11.17
C VAL A 25 10.68 -0.61 -12.06
N LEU A 26 9.78 -1.47 -11.58
CA LEU A 26 8.59 -1.88 -12.34
C LEU A 26 7.71 -0.66 -12.73
N VAL A 27 7.46 0.23 -11.79
CA VAL A 27 6.61 1.40 -11.98
C VAL A 27 7.32 2.46 -12.84
N PHE A 28 8.60 2.75 -12.59
CA PHE A 28 9.34 3.78 -13.34
C PHE A 28 9.77 3.33 -14.74
N LEU A 29 10.24 2.09 -14.94
CA LEU A 29 10.72 1.63 -16.26
C LEU A 29 9.58 1.15 -17.17
N ILE A 30 8.67 0.33 -16.64
CA ILE A 30 7.67 -0.38 -17.46
C ILE A 30 6.38 0.43 -17.54
N PHE A 31 5.86 0.87 -16.39
CA PHE A 31 4.57 1.56 -16.35
C PHE A 31 4.63 2.97 -16.96
N PHE A 32 5.70 3.72 -16.68
CA PHE A 32 5.89 5.08 -17.22
C PHE A 32 6.01 5.12 -18.75
N ARG A 33 6.59 4.08 -19.35
CA ARG A 33 6.74 3.96 -20.81
C ARG A 33 5.40 3.71 -21.51
N HIS A 34 4.48 2.98 -20.87
CA HIS A 34 3.34 2.39 -21.55
C HIS A 34 1.99 3.07 -21.24
N SER A 35 1.81 3.68 -20.06
CA SER A 35 0.47 4.15 -19.63
C SER A 35 0.32 5.67 -19.64
N ARG A 36 -0.43 6.20 -20.61
CA ARG A 36 -0.88 7.61 -20.69
C ARG A 36 -1.88 8.01 -19.58
N ARG A 37 -2.41 7.06 -18.78
CA ARG A 37 -3.38 7.34 -17.70
C ARG A 37 -2.70 7.33 -16.32
N ARG A 38 -2.21 8.50 -15.92
CA ARG A 38 -1.47 8.82 -14.67
C ARG A 38 -2.19 8.54 -13.33
N LYS A 39 -3.31 7.82 -13.28
CA LYS A 39 -4.15 7.74 -12.05
C LYS A 39 -3.99 6.46 -11.21
N SER A 40 -3.34 5.40 -11.70
CA SER A 40 -3.30 4.09 -11.00
C SER A 40 -1.92 3.63 -10.52
N PHE A 41 -0.85 4.35 -10.85
CA PHE A 41 0.51 3.91 -10.50
C PHE A 41 0.74 3.85 -8.99
N PHE A 42 0.16 4.78 -8.23
CA PHE A 42 0.28 4.79 -6.77
C PHE A 42 -0.39 3.61 -6.09
N SER A 43 -1.58 3.22 -6.58
CA SER A 43 -2.29 2.07 -6.03
C SER A 43 -1.40 0.83 -6.09
N PHE A 44 -0.69 0.59 -7.20
CA PHE A 44 0.21 -0.57 -7.31
C PHE A 44 1.34 -0.57 -6.28
N VAL A 45 1.94 0.59 -6.00
CA VAL A 45 2.98 0.70 -4.97
C VAL A 45 2.42 0.43 -3.58
N VAL A 46 1.28 1.04 -3.24
CA VAL A 46 0.60 0.83 -1.94
C VAL A 46 0.20 -0.64 -1.78
N PHE A 47 -0.39 -1.25 -2.81
CA PHE A 47 -0.75 -2.66 -2.80
C PHE A 47 0.47 -3.56 -2.59
N ASN A 48 1.58 -3.30 -3.29
CA ASN A 48 2.80 -4.09 -3.13
C ASN A 48 3.36 -4.00 -1.71
N ILE A 49 3.48 -2.81 -1.14
CA ILE A 49 3.93 -2.61 0.26
C ILE A 49 3.04 -3.38 1.24
N VAL A 50 1.72 -3.25 1.10
CA VAL A 50 0.75 -3.88 1.99
C VAL A 50 0.79 -5.40 1.87
N ILE A 51 0.89 -5.94 0.65
CA ILE A 51 1.03 -7.38 0.40
C ILE A 51 2.35 -7.91 0.97
N PHE A 52 3.45 -7.18 0.81
CA PHE A 52 4.77 -7.56 1.34
C PHE A 52 4.73 -7.76 2.86
N PHE A 53 4.19 -6.79 3.60
CA PHE A 53 4.08 -6.89 5.06
C PHE A 53 3.14 -8.02 5.46
N THR A 54 2.00 -8.14 4.78
CA THR A 54 1.03 -9.22 5.05
C THR A 54 1.66 -10.59 4.89
N ALA A 55 2.29 -10.85 3.75
CA ALA A 55 2.94 -12.14 3.48
C ALA A 55 4.08 -12.42 4.48
N SER A 56 4.88 -11.41 4.80
CA SER A 56 5.98 -11.54 5.75
C SER A 56 5.49 -11.93 7.15
N PHE A 57 4.37 -11.36 7.59
CA PHE A 57 3.81 -11.64 8.92
C PHE A 57 3.07 -12.96 8.95
N LEU A 58 2.24 -13.23 7.93
CA LEU A 58 1.54 -14.50 7.78
C LEU A 58 2.50 -15.69 7.69
N SER A 59 3.70 -15.51 7.13
CA SER A 59 4.71 -16.59 7.08
C SER A 59 5.20 -17.04 8.46
N ARG A 60 5.03 -16.21 9.49
CA ARG A 60 5.49 -16.46 10.86
C ARG A 60 4.34 -16.92 11.77
N VAL A 61 3.11 -16.85 11.27
CA VAL A 61 1.88 -17.08 12.05
C VAL A 61 1.25 -18.36 11.53
N GLN A 62 0.78 -19.19 12.45
CA GLN A 62 -0.01 -20.36 12.08
C GLN A 62 -1.40 -19.86 11.68
N ILE A 63 -1.68 -19.90 10.37
CA ILE A 63 -2.97 -19.51 9.85
C ILE A 63 -3.93 -20.69 10.00
N ASP A 64 -4.92 -20.53 10.87
CA ASP A 64 -6.02 -21.48 10.93
C ASP A 64 -6.90 -21.39 9.68
N THR A 65 -7.41 -22.54 9.26
CA THR A 65 -8.36 -22.65 8.14
C THR A 65 -9.55 -21.70 8.30
N ALA A 66 -10.04 -21.50 9.53
CA ALA A 66 -11.13 -20.57 9.83
C ALA A 66 -10.78 -19.10 9.51
N PHE A 67 -9.55 -18.68 9.76
CA PHE A 67 -9.08 -17.33 9.43
C PHE A 67 -9.03 -17.10 7.93
N ALA A 68 -8.52 -18.08 7.18
CA ALA A 68 -8.49 -18.04 5.72
C ALA A 68 -9.90 -17.94 5.12
N PHE A 69 -10.86 -18.72 5.63
CA PHE A 69 -12.27 -18.62 5.24
C PHE A 69 -12.89 -17.26 5.58
N GLY A 70 -12.54 -16.68 6.73
CA GLY A 70 -13.01 -15.34 7.13
C GLY A 70 -12.56 -14.24 6.16
N ILE A 71 -11.27 -14.19 5.82
CA ILE A 71 -10.75 -13.22 4.84
C ILE A 71 -11.38 -13.46 3.46
N PHE A 72 -11.53 -14.72 3.05
CA PHE A 72 -12.16 -15.07 1.78
C PHE A 72 -13.62 -14.59 1.69
N ALA A 73 -14.38 -14.71 2.77
CA ALA A 73 -15.76 -14.21 2.84
C ALA A 73 -15.83 -12.69 2.70
N VAL A 74 -14.96 -11.95 3.42
CA VAL A 74 -14.88 -10.48 3.33
C VAL A 74 -14.52 -10.04 1.91
N LEU A 75 -13.54 -10.68 1.28
CA LEU A 75 -13.14 -10.38 -0.10
C LEU A 75 -14.26 -10.72 -1.11
N SER A 76 -15.03 -11.78 -0.86
CA SER A 76 -16.17 -12.16 -1.71
C SER A 76 -17.29 -11.11 -1.67
N VAL A 77 -17.62 -10.60 -0.48
CA VAL A 77 -18.59 -9.49 -0.32
C VAL A 77 -18.05 -8.21 -0.95
N LEU A 78 -16.76 -7.91 -0.78
CA LEU A 78 -16.12 -6.73 -1.38
C LEU A 78 -16.10 -6.77 -2.91
N ARG A 79 -16.19 -7.96 -3.52
CA ARG A 79 -16.31 -8.12 -4.98
C ARG A 79 -17.72 -7.86 -5.50
N TYR A 80 -18.76 -8.01 -4.69
CA TYR A 80 -20.17 -7.93 -5.10
C TYR A 80 -20.73 -6.50 -5.21
N ARG A 81 -19.88 -5.53 -5.54
CA ARG A 81 -20.24 -4.11 -5.61
C ARG A 81 -20.83 -3.78 -6.98
N THR A 82 -22.04 -3.21 -6.99
CA THR A 82 -22.80 -2.88 -8.21
C THR A 82 -22.53 -1.48 -8.78
N ARG A 83 -21.75 -0.64 -8.08
CA ARG A 83 -21.33 0.70 -8.56
C ARG A 83 -19.83 0.72 -8.86
N PRO A 84 -19.39 1.40 -9.94
CA PRO A 84 -17.97 1.58 -10.22
C PRO A 84 -17.35 2.45 -9.13
N ILE A 85 -16.58 1.82 -8.24
CA ILE A 85 -15.81 2.48 -7.17
C ILE A 85 -14.54 3.07 -7.80
N ALA A 86 -14.14 4.28 -7.39
CA ALA A 86 -12.91 4.87 -7.89
C ALA A 86 -11.69 4.01 -7.48
N MET A 87 -10.69 3.88 -8.34
CA MET A 87 -9.47 3.10 -8.07
C MET A 87 -8.82 3.45 -6.72
N LYS A 88 -8.87 4.72 -6.32
CA LYS A 88 -8.40 5.16 -5.00
C LYS A 88 -9.20 4.54 -3.86
N GLU A 89 -10.52 4.66 -3.89
CA GLU A 89 -11.42 4.15 -2.84
C GLU A 89 -11.28 2.63 -2.65
N MET A 90 -11.14 1.87 -3.74
CA MET A 90 -10.86 0.43 -3.66
C MET A 90 -9.52 0.14 -2.97
N THR A 91 -8.50 0.96 -3.22
CA THR A 91 -7.20 0.84 -2.55
C THR A 91 -7.35 1.07 -1.05
N TYR A 92 -8.00 2.16 -0.62
CA TYR A 92 -8.22 2.43 0.81
C TYR A 92 -9.01 1.32 1.51
N LEU A 93 -10.05 0.77 0.86
CA LEU A 93 -10.82 -0.34 1.42
C LEU A 93 -9.95 -1.59 1.61
N PHE A 94 -9.17 -1.97 0.60
CA PHE A 94 -8.30 -3.13 0.67
C PHE A 94 -7.21 -2.96 1.74
N VAL A 95 -6.57 -1.79 1.77
CA VAL A 95 -5.54 -1.46 2.75
C VAL A 95 -6.11 -1.50 4.16
N SER A 96 -7.33 -0.98 4.38
CA SER A 96 -7.98 -1.00 5.70
C SER A 96 -8.23 -2.43 6.21
N ILE A 97 -8.71 -3.33 5.34
CA ILE A 97 -8.91 -4.75 5.68
C ILE A 97 -7.58 -5.41 6.05
N ILE A 98 -6.55 -5.22 5.24
CA ILE A 98 -5.24 -5.80 5.48
C ILE A 98 -4.62 -5.23 6.76
N LEU A 99 -4.77 -3.94 7.02
CA LEU A 99 -4.24 -3.28 8.21
C LEU A 99 -4.92 -3.80 9.48
N GLY A 100 -6.24 -4.06 9.41
CA GLY A 100 -6.97 -4.77 10.47
C GLY A 100 -6.45 -6.18 10.70
N VAL A 101 -6.18 -6.93 9.64
CA VAL A 101 -5.58 -8.28 9.72
C VAL A 101 -4.18 -8.22 10.34
N LEU A 102 -3.29 -7.39 9.82
CA LEU A 102 -1.93 -7.21 10.31
C LEU A 102 -1.89 -6.86 11.80
N ASN A 103 -2.76 -5.95 12.23
CA ASN A 103 -2.85 -5.55 13.63
C ASN A 103 -3.53 -6.62 14.49
N SER A 104 -4.49 -7.38 13.97
CA SER A 104 -5.10 -8.50 14.72
C SER A 104 -4.10 -9.63 14.99
N THR A 105 -3.07 -9.76 14.16
CA THR A 105 -2.05 -10.81 14.29
C THR A 105 -0.95 -10.46 15.32
N LEU A 106 -1.31 -9.75 16.40
CA LEU A 106 -0.48 -9.51 17.60
C LEU A 106 -0.30 -10.80 18.42
N THR A 107 0.26 -11.85 17.83
CA THR A 107 0.65 -13.07 18.56
C THR A 107 2.06 -12.90 19.13
N SER A 108 2.33 -13.58 20.25
CA SER A 108 3.50 -13.55 21.14
C SER A 108 4.91 -13.73 20.52
N GLY A 109 5.03 -13.82 19.19
CA GLY A 109 6.30 -13.96 18.47
C GLY A 109 6.72 -12.75 17.62
N LEU A 110 5.86 -11.75 17.41
CA LEU A 110 6.20 -10.54 16.66
C LEU A 110 6.64 -9.43 17.61
N HIS A 111 7.83 -8.87 17.37
CA HIS A 111 8.28 -7.71 18.13
C HIS A 111 7.42 -6.49 17.80
N ILE A 112 7.03 -5.73 18.84
CA ILE A 112 6.22 -4.51 18.69
C ILE A 112 6.84 -3.53 17.67
N LEU A 113 8.17 -3.52 17.54
CA LEU A 113 8.92 -2.70 16.61
C LEU A 113 8.65 -3.06 15.14
N GLU A 114 8.51 -4.34 14.81
CA GLU A 114 8.21 -4.80 13.44
C GLU A 114 6.80 -4.36 13.03
N ILE A 115 5.84 -4.47 13.95
CA ILE A 115 4.44 -4.05 13.73
C ILE A 115 4.37 -2.53 13.56
N LEU A 116 5.09 -1.78 14.39
CA LEU A 116 5.18 -0.32 14.29
C LEU A 116 5.80 0.12 12.95
N LEU A 117 6.88 -0.54 12.53
CA LEU A 117 7.51 -0.30 11.24
C LEU A 117 6.54 -0.54 10.08
N ALA A 118 5.79 -1.65 10.11
CA ALA A 118 4.80 -1.97 9.09
C ALA A 118 3.69 -0.92 9.02
N ASN A 119 3.09 -0.56 10.16
CA ASN A 119 2.03 0.45 10.22
C ASN A 119 2.52 1.82 9.73
N ILE A 120 3.69 2.28 10.18
CA ILE A 120 4.27 3.55 9.73
C ILE A 120 4.59 3.51 8.23
N SER A 121 5.13 2.39 7.72
CA SER A 121 5.44 2.26 6.30
C SER A 121 4.19 2.28 5.43
N ILE A 122 3.13 1.59 5.87
CA ILE A 122 1.84 1.57 5.17
C ILE A 122 1.19 2.96 5.19
N LEU A 123 1.06 3.59 6.37
CA LEU A 123 0.50 4.95 6.47
C LEU A 123 1.35 5.96 5.69
N GLY A 124 2.67 5.87 5.79
CA GLY A 124 3.60 6.72 5.05
C GLY A 124 3.43 6.58 3.54
N SER A 125 3.20 5.36 3.04
CA SER A 125 2.93 5.12 1.61
C SER A 125 1.62 5.75 1.14
N ILE A 126 0.56 5.68 1.95
CA ILE A 126 -0.74 6.29 1.66
C ILE A 126 -0.62 7.82 1.69
N TYR A 127 0.04 8.36 2.71
CA TYR A 127 0.27 9.79 2.84
C TYR A 127 1.09 10.32 1.66
N LEU A 128 2.15 9.61 1.24
CA LEU A 128 2.95 9.95 0.07
C LEU A 128 2.10 9.95 -1.21
N MET A 129 1.24 8.95 -1.40
CA MET A 129 0.28 8.92 -2.51
C MET A 129 -0.63 10.16 -2.50
N GLU A 130 -1.15 10.52 -1.34
CA GLU A 130 -2.09 11.62 -1.19
C GLU A 130 -1.41 12.99 -1.42
N ALA A 131 -0.22 13.18 -0.84
CA ALA A 131 0.60 14.37 -1.02
C ALA A 131 0.95 14.61 -2.50
N ILE A 132 1.40 13.58 -3.22
CA ILE A 132 1.74 13.73 -4.64
C ILE A 132 0.48 13.92 -5.49
N SER A 133 -0.63 13.26 -5.13
CA SER A 133 -1.90 13.48 -5.81
C SER A 133 -2.42 14.90 -5.64
N TRP A 134 -2.15 15.55 -4.50
CA TRP A 134 -2.57 16.93 -4.25
C TRP A 134 -1.80 17.91 -5.14
N GLN A 135 -0.48 17.74 -5.27
CA GLN A 135 0.34 18.58 -6.14
C GLN A 135 -0.07 18.50 -7.62
N LEU A 136 -0.45 17.31 -8.10
CA LEU A 136 -0.91 17.13 -9.48
C LEU A 136 -2.29 17.76 -9.76
N LYS A 137 -3.11 17.95 -8.72
CA LYS A 137 -4.42 18.61 -8.85
C LYS A 137 -4.25 20.13 -8.92
N ILE A 138 -3.39 20.70 -8.07
CA ILE A 138 -3.08 22.13 -8.04
C ILE A 138 -2.52 22.60 -9.39
N LYS A 139 -1.60 21.84 -9.99
CA LYS A 139 -0.97 22.20 -11.27
C LYS A 139 -1.94 22.26 -12.46
N ARG A 140 -3.00 21.45 -12.44
CA ARG A 140 -4.03 21.47 -13.49
C ARG A 140 -4.97 22.66 -13.36
N GLN A 141 -5.36 23.01 -12.13
CA GLN A 141 -6.21 24.17 -11.90
C GLN A 141 -5.49 25.47 -12.27
N SER A 142 -4.18 25.58 -12.00
CA SER A 142 -3.40 26.75 -12.43
C SER A 142 -3.25 26.86 -13.96
N GLU A 143 -3.21 25.72 -14.68
CA GLU A 143 -3.16 25.71 -16.15
C GLU A 143 -4.55 26.08 -16.74
N GLU A 144 -5.64 25.55 -16.18
CA GLU A 144 -7.02 25.88 -16.59
C GLU A 144 -7.38 27.36 -16.32
N GLU A 145 -6.97 27.91 -15.17
CA GLU A 145 -7.17 29.33 -14.85
C GLU A 145 -6.31 30.26 -15.73
N ALA A 146 -5.10 29.85 -16.11
CA ALA A 146 -4.25 30.62 -17.03
C ALA A 146 -4.82 30.64 -18.47
N GLU A 147 -5.42 29.54 -18.93
CA GLU A 147 -6.10 29.47 -20.23
C GLU A 147 -7.40 30.29 -20.25
N GLN A 148 -8.18 30.30 -19.17
CA GLN A 148 -9.39 31.13 -19.07
C GLN A 148 -9.08 32.63 -19.04
N ASN A 149 -8.01 33.04 -18.37
CA ASN A 149 -7.61 34.46 -18.29
C ASN A 149 -6.99 35.00 -19.58
N LEU A 150 -6.53 34.14 -20.49
CA LEU A 150 -6.02 34.54 -21.82
C LEU A 150 -7.13 34.71 -22.88
N GLN A 151 -8.36 34.29 -22.58
CA GLN A 151 -9.52 34.40 -23.48
C GLN A 151 -10.43 35.60 -23.15
N VAL A 152 -10.05 36.45 -22.18
CA VAL A 152 -10.74 37.69 -21.77
C VAL A 152 -9.86 38.88 -22.11
#